data_AF-A0A8T4R345-F1
#
_entry.id   AF-A0A8T4R345-F1
#
_cell.length_a   1.000
_cell.length_b   1.000
_cell.length_c   1.000
_cell.angle_alpha   90.00
_cell.angle_beta   90.00
_cell.angle_gamma   90.00
#
_symmetry.space_group_name_H-M   'P 1'
#
loop_
_entity.id
_entity.type
_entity.pdbx_description
1 polymer ?
#
loop_
_entity_poly.entity_id
_entity_poly.type
_entity_poly.pdbx_seq_one_letter_code
_entity_poly.pdbx_strand_id
1 'polypeptide(L)'
;LLNFQKIIALTAEQQAVYDEAVKMSHEGGPCCCKCWRWYAFEGLAKYLITEYNYNAEQIAEVWDLEDGCGGSGHVDGMHILS
;
A
#
# COMPACT_ATOMS: atom_id res chain seq x y z
N LEU A 1 -8.36 14.78 -2.98
CA LEU A 1 -7.49 13.59 -3.14
C LEU A 1 -8.24 12.25 -2.99
N LEU A 2 -9.33 12.13 -2.24
CA LEU A 2 -10.05 10.86 -2.00
C LEU A 2 -10.95 10.35 -3.14
N ASN A 3 -10.85 10.91 -4.36
CA ASN A 3 -11.79 10.54 -5.42
C ASN A 3 -11.36 9.24 -6.13
N PHE A 4 -10.06 8.98 -6.31
CA PHE A 4 -9.57 7.83 -7.07
C PHE A 4 -10.04 6.47 -6.53
N GLN A 5 -10.15 6.33 -5.20
CA GLN A 5 -10.73 5.14 -4.55
C GLN A 5 -12.14 4.80 -5.09
N LYS A 6 -12.96 5.81 -5.40
CA LYS A 6 -14.39 5.64 -5.71
C LYS A 6 -14.70 5.41 -7.19
N ILE A 7 -13.76 5.63 -8.10
CA ILE A 7 -14.06 5.73 -9.54
C ILE A 7 -13.19 4.87 -10.45
N ILE A 8 -12.12 4.24 -9.95
CA ILE A 8 -11.27 3.37 -10.77
C ILE A 8 -11.59 1.90 -10.44
N ALA A 9 -12.18 1.22 -11.42
CA ALA A 9 -12.35 -0.22 -11.41
C ALA A 9 -11.22 -0.87 -12.22
N LEU A 10 -10.48 -1.78 -11.60
CA LEU A 10 -9.38 -2.51 -12.25
C LEU A 10 -9.94 -3.68 -13.08
N THR A 11 -9.27 -4.00 -14.19
CA THR A 11 -9.45 -5.32 -14.83
C THR A 11 -8.90 -6.43 -13.94
N ALA A 12 -9.14 -7.70 -14.30
CA ALA A 12 -8.61 -8.83 -13.55
C ALA A 12 -7.07 -8.84 -13.51
N GLU A 13 -6.42 -8.48 -14.62
CA GLU A 13 -4.97 -8.41 -14.75
C GLU A 13 -4.40 -7.27 -13.89
N GLN A 14 -5.04 -6.10 -13.94
CA GLN A 14 -4.64 -4.95 -13.11
C GLN A 14 -4.86 -5.22 -11.61
N GLN A 15 -5.93 -5.93 -11.26
CA GLN A 15 -6.17 -6.35 -9.88
C GLN A 15 -5.09 -7.32 -9.40
N ALA A 16 -4.62 -8.22 -10.27
CA ALA A 16 -3.50 -9.10 -9.93
C ALA A 16 -2.21 -8.31 -9.64
N VAL A 17 -1.94 -7.23 -10.36
CA VAL A 17 -0.81 -6.32 -10.07
C VAL A 17 -0.97 -5.68 -8.69
N TYR A 18 -2.15 -5.17 -8.37
CA TYR A 18 -2.44 -4.59 -7.06
C TYR A 18 -2.27 -5.62 -5.93
N ASP A 19 -2.84 -6.81 -6.10
CA ASP A 19 -2.80 -7.87 -5.10
C ASP A 19 -1.39 -8.39 -4.88
N GLU A 20 -0.55 -8.41 -5.91
CA GLU A 20 0.86 -8.78 -5.78
C GLU A 20 1.67 -7.70 -5.06
N ALA A 21 1.43 -6.42 -5.35
CA ALA A 21 2.06 -5.32 -4.62
C ALA A 21 1.75 -5.38 -3.12
N VAL A 22 0.52 -5.75 -2.74
CA VAL A 22 0.12 -5.94 -1.34
C VAL A 22 0.97 -7.01 -0.63
N LYS A 23 1.34 -8.08 -1.33
CA LYS A 23 2.21 -9.13 -0.75
C LYS A 23 3.68 -8.71 -0.67
N MET A 24 4.13 -7.87 -1.59
CA MET A 24 5.52 -7.42 -1.69
C MET A 24 5.85 -6.32 -0.67
N SER A 25 4.87 -5.48 -0.34
CA SER A 25 5.09 -4.29 0.51
C SER A 25 5.41 -4.68 1.95
N HIS A 26 6.28 -3.93 2.60
CA HIS A 26 6.73 -4.24 3.96
C HIS A 26 5.60 -4.35 4.99
N GLU A 27 4.57 -3.52 4.83
CA GLU A 27 3.41 -3.47 5.73
C GLU A 27 2.26 -4.40 5.31
N GLY A 28 2.46 -5.24 4.29
CA GLY A 28 1.40 -6.10 3.73
C GLY A 28 0.31 -5.30 3.00
N GLY A 29 0.71 -4.21 2.32
CA GLY A 29 -0.16 -3.27 1.64
C GLY A 29 0.23 -1.82 1.94
N PRO A 30 -0.63 -0.83 1.63
CA PRO A 30 -0.33 0.57 1.91
C PRO A 30 -0.30 0.93 3.41
N CYS A 31 -0.81 0.05 4.27
CA CYS A 31 -0.55 0.05 5.70
C CYS A 31 -0.89 -1.33 6.31
N CYS A 32 -0.39 -1.63 7.52
CA CYS A 32 -0.70 -2.85 8.28
C CYS A 32 -2.19 -3.00 8.65
N CYS A 33 -2.97 -1.91 8.56
CA CYS A 33 -4.40 -1.90 8.82
C CYS A 33 -5.17 -1.09 7.78
N LYS A 34 -6.49 -1.35 7.70
CA LYS A 34 -7.43 -0.64 6.81
C LYS A 34 -7.77 0.77 7.36
N CYS A 35 -6.75 1.61 7.51
CA CYS A 35 -6.85 2.99 7.99
C CYS A 35 -6.94 4.00 6.83
N TRP A 36 -6.94 5.30 7.14
CA TRP A 36 -7.01 6.36 6.12
C TRP A 36 -5.91 6.23 5.04
N ARG A 37 -4.69 5.82 5.44
CA ARG A 37 -3.56 5.65 4.52
C ARG A 37 -3.84 4.52 3.54
N TRP A 38 -4.37 3.40 4.03
CA TRP A 38 -4.80 2.30 3.14
C TRP A 38 -5.71 2.81 2.04
N TYR A 39 -6.81 3.47 2.39
CA TYR A 39 -7.80 3.90 1.40
C TYR A 39 -7.28 4.97 0.45
N ALA A 40 -6.44 5.89 0.94
CA ALA A 40 -5.83 6.92 0.11
C ALA A 40 -4.86 6.30 -0.92
N PHE A 41 -3.97 5.41 -0.47
CA PHE A 41 -2.94 4.83 -1.32
C PHE A 41 -3.44 3.67 -2.18
N GLU A 42 -4.55 3.02 -1.81
CA GLU A 42 -5.28 2.12 -2.70
C GLU A 42 -5.79 2.89 -3.94
N GLY A 43 -6.38 4.08 -3.73
CA GLY A 43 -6.80 4.94 -4.84
C GLY A 43 -5.64 5.40 -5.72
N LEU A 44 -4.50 5.75 -5.10
CA LEU A 44 -3.29 6.11 -5.83
C LEU A 44 -2.75 4.96 -6.67
N ALA A 45 -2.65 3.75 -6.08
CA ALA A 45 -2.15 2.59 -6.80
C ALA A 45 -3.03 2.23 -7.99
N LYS A 46 -4.35 2.29 -7.82
CA LYS A 46 -5.30 2.11 -8.92
C LYS A 46 -5.02 3.08 -10.06
N TYR A 47 -4.82 4.37 -9.77
CA TYR A 47 -4.48 5.38 -10.76
C TYR A 47 -3.13 5.12 -11.46
N LEU A 48 -2.10 4.72 -10.71
CA LEU A 48 -0.77 4.43 -11.27
C LEU A 48 -0.79 3.18 -12.16
N ILE A 49 -1.54 2.15 -11.78
CA ILE A 49 -1.71 0.93 -12.58
C ILE A 49 -2.48 1.26 -13.88
N THR A 50 -3.57 2.03 -13.81
CA THR A 50 -4.40 2.28 -15.00
C THR A 50 -3.80 3.29 -15.97
N GLU A 51 -3.26 4.40 -15.46
CA GLU A 51 -2.83 5.53 -16.30
C GLU A 51 -1.34 5.47 -16.67
N TYR A 52 -0.52 4.80 -15.85
CA TYR A 52 0.94 4.77 -16.02
C TYR A 52 1.52 3.36 -16.17
N ASN A 53 0.68 2.31 -16.18
CA ASN A 53 1.11 0.92 -16.31
C ASN A 53 2.19 0.50 -15.28
N TYR A 54 2.09 1.01 -14.04
CA TYR A 54 2.97 0.58 -12.97
C TYR A 54 2.79 -0.93 -12.70
N ASN A 55 3.89 -1.64 -12.47
CA ASN A 55 3.89 -3.04 -12.04
C ASN A 55 3.83 -3.17 -10.51
N ALA A 56 3.81 -4.42 -10.01
CA ALA A 56 3.62 -4.70 -8.59
C ALA A 56 4.76 -4.15 -7.74
N GLU A 57 6.00 -4.30 -8.21
CA GLU A 57 7.20 -3.84 -7.53
C GLU A 57 7.23 -2.31 -7.39
N GLN A 58 6.86 -1.58 -8.45
CA GLN A 58 6.80 -0.12 -8.41
C GLN A 58 5.73 0.40 -7.46
N ILE A 59 4.59 -0.30 -7.34
CA ILE A 59 3.54 0.06 -6.39
C ILE A 59 3.98 -0.20 -4.96
N ALA A 60 4.60 -1.36 -4.69
CA ALA A 60 5.14 -1.67 -3.37
C ALA A 60 6.20 -0.66 -2.94
N GLU A 61 7.14 -0.31 -3.84
CA GLU A 61 8.15 0.71 -3.59
C GLU A 61 7.50 2.05 -3.20
N VAL A 62 6.46 2.49 -3.92
CA VAL A 62 5.74 3.73 -3.60
C VAL A 62 5.10 3.70 -2.20
N TRP A 63 4.55 2.56 -1.78
CA TRP A 63 3.97 2.42 -0.43
C TRP A 63 5.04 2.41 0.65
N ASP A 64 6.20 1.81 0.37
CA ASP A 64 7.33 1.63 1.27
C ASP A 64 8.26 2.86 1.34
N LEU A 65 8.03 3.91 0.53
CA LEU A 65 8.78 5.18 0.61
C LEU A 65 8.63 5.89 1.95
N GLU A 66 7.56 5.62 2.69
CA GLU A 66 7.37 6.14 4.05
C GLU A 66 6.81 5.07 4.98
N ASP A 67 7.32 5.02 6.21
CA ASP A 67 6.80 4.20 7.30
C ASP A 67 5.43 4.71 7.77
N GLY A 68 4.40 4.47 6.97
CA GLY A 68 3.05 4.96 7.18
C GLY A 68 2.36 4.41 8.43
N CYS A 69 2.88 3.30 8.95
CA CYS A 69 2.38 2.65 10.14
C CYS A 69 3.46 2.61 11.22
N GLY A 70 4.30 3.65 11.36
CA GLY A 70 5.22 3.79 12.50
C GLY A 70 6.47 2.90 12.50
N GLY A 71 6.73 2.17 11.42
CA GLY A 71 7.93 1.38 11.19
C GLY A 71 8.11 0.25 12.22
N SER A 72 9.34 -0.23 12.37
CA SER A 72 9.72 -1.29 13.33
C SER A 72 9.49 -0.94 14.81
N GLY A 73 8.92 0.23 15.11
CA GLY A 73 8.52 0.68 16.45
C GLY A 73 7.19 0.09 16.97
N HIS A 74 6.43 -0.69 16.18
CA HIS A 74 5.22 -1.40 16.64
C HIS A 74 5.51 -2.73 17.35
N VAL A 75 6.68 -2.82 17.99
CA VAL A 75 6.90 -3.83 19.04
C VAL A 75 6.13 -3.41 20.28
N ASP A 76 4.96 -4.01 20.46
CA ASP A 76 4.27 -3.97 21.74
C ASP A 76 5.16 -4.61 22.81
N GLY A 77 5.67 -3.79 23.74
CA GLY A 77 6.24 -4.23 25.01
C GLY A 77 7.76 -4.38 25.08
N MET A 78 8.41 -3.41 25.73
CA MET A 78 9.20 -3.64 26.95
C MET A 78 9.92 -5.00 27.08
N HIS A 79 11.10 -5.13 26.49
CA HIS A 79 12.16 -6.09 26.83
C HIS A 79 13.46 -5.44 26.32
N ILE A 80 14.50 -5.09 27.07
CA ILE A 80 15.01 -5.46 28.40
C ILE A 80 15.86 -4.27 28.87
N LEU A 81 15.90 -4.07 30.19
CA LEU A 81 16.88 -3.24 30.91
C LEU A 81 18.29 -3.35 30.31
N SER A 82 18.96 -2.22 30.10
CA SER A 82 20.42 -2.15 30.03
C SER A 82 20.89 -1.03 30.94
#